data_AF-A0A9E5YG17-F1
#
_entry.id   AF-A0A9E5YG17-F1
#
_cell.length_a   1.000
_cell.length_b   1.000
_cell.length_c   1.000
_cell.angle_alpha   90.00
_cell.angle_beta   90.00
_cell.angle_gamma   90.00
#
_symmetry.space_group_name_H-M   'P 1'
#
loop_
_entity.id
_entity.type
_entity.pdbx_description
1 polymer ?
#
loop_
_entity_poly.entity_id
_entity_poly.type
_entity_poly.pdbx_seq_one_letter_code
_entity_poly.pdbx_strand_id
1 'polypeptide(L)' 'MKIAIDGMGGDKAPSVIVEGAIEYTREFDHEIIIVGQED' A
#
# COMPACT_ATOMS: atom_id res chain seq x y z
N MET A 1 11.72 -8.07 -3.47
CA MET A 1 10.63 -8.91 -2.88
C MET A 1 9.29 -8.34 -3.33
N LYS A 2 8.24 -9.15 -3.46
CA LYS A 2 6.88 -8.66 -3.75
C LYS A 2 6.01 -8.75 -2.51
N ILE A 3 5.28 -7.68 -2.19
CA ILE A 3 4.38 -7.61 -1.04
C ILE A 3 3.01 -7.14 -1.53
N ALA A 4 1.98 -7.96 -1.30
CA ALA A 4 0.60 -7.57 -1.55
C ALA A 4 -0.03 -7.04 -0.26
N ILE A 5 -0.72 -5.90 -0.34
CA ILE A 5 -1.36 -5.22 0.80
C ILE A 5 -2.83 -4.97 0.46
N ASP A 6 -3.73 -5.26 1.40
CA ASP A 6 -5.14 -4.87 1.29
C ASP A 6 -5.24 -3.34 1.43
N GLY A 7 -5.60 -2.67 0.34
CA GLY A 7 -5.75 -1.22 0.27
C GLY A 7 -7.05 -0.69 0.87
N MET A 8 -8.01 -1.55 1.20
CA MET A 8 -9.37 -1.14 1.59
C MET A 8 -9.69 -1.43 3.05
N GLY A 9 -8.84 -2.19 3.75
CA GLY A 9 -9.05 -2.56 5.15
C GLY A 9 -8.73 -1.43 6.13
N GLY A 10 -9.72 -1.00 6.91
CA GLY A 10 -9.54 -0.11 8.08
C GLY A 10 -10.16 1.27 7.94
N ASP A 11 -10.31 1.96 9.08
CA ASP A 11 -11.14 3.18 9.20
C ASP A 11 -10.68 4.37 8.34
N LYS A 12 -9.41 4.38 7.93
CA LYS A 12 -8.80 5.44 7.13
C LYS A 12 -8.30 4.96 5.77
N ALA A 13 -8.66 3.74 5.37
CA ALA A 13 -8.37 3.25 4.04
C ALA A 13 -9.17 4.07 2.99
N PRO A 14 -8.67 4.18 1.75
CA PRO A 14 -7.40 3.67 1.25
C PRO A 14 -6.19 4.58 1.51
N SER A 15 -6.42 5.83 1.88
CA SER A 15 -5.38 6.88 1.84
C SER A 15 -4.15 6.58 2.70
N VAL A 16 -4.35 6.18 3.96
CA VAL A 16 -3.21 5.92 4.87
C VAL A 16 -2.41 4.68 4.49
N ILE A 17 -3.03 3.71 3.81
CA ILE A 17 -2.34 2.50 3.35
C ILE A 17 -1.45 2.84 2.17
N VAL A 18 -1.95 3.63 1.22
CA VAL A 18 -1.17 4.12 0.09
C VAL A 18 -0.01 5.00 0.57
N GLU A 19 -0.25 5.89 1.53
CA GLU A 19 0.78 6.75 2.11
C GLU A 19 1.92 5.93 2.74
N GLY A 20 1.58 4.96 3.62
CA GLY A 20 2.57 4.10 4.24
C GLY A 20 3.33 3.21 3.25
N ALA A 21 2.66 2.73 2.20
CA ALA A 21 3.31 1.98 1.12
C ALA A 21 4.34 2.85 0.37
N ILE A 22 4.00 4.11 0.06
CA ILE A 22 4.92 5.06 -0.57
C ILE A 22 6.12 5.32 0.35
N GLU A 23 5.89 5.57 1.63
CA GLU A 23 6.98 5.77 2.59
C GLU A 23 7.93 4.57 2.65
N TYR A 24 7.39 3.36 2.72
CA TYR A 24 8.18 2.12 2.74
C TYR A 24 9.08 1.99 1.51
N THR A 25 8.58 2.30 0.31
CA THR A 25 9.36 2.20 -0.94
C THR A 25 10.53 3.19 -1.01
N ARG A 26 10.59 4.21 -0.14
CA ARG A 26 11.74 5.12 -0.05
C ARG A 26 12.95 4.47 0.61
N GLU A 27 12.73 3.47 1.46
CA GLU A 27 13.77 2.81 2.25
C GLU A 27 14.15 1.42 1.71
N PHE A 28 13.22 0.75 1.02
CA PHE A 28 13.38 -0.63 0.57
C PHE A 28 13.10 -0.79 -0.92
N ASP A 29 13.96 -1.54 -1.62
CA ASP A 29 13.78 -1.91 -3.03
C ASP A 29 12.86 -3.13 -3.18
N HIS A 30 11.61 -2.96 -2.74
CA HIS A 30 10.56 -3.97 -2.82
C HIS A 30 9.39 -3.47 -3.67
N GLU A 31 8.77 -4.40 -4.38
CA GLU A 31 7.58 -4.13 -5.19
C GLU A 31 6.35 -4.27 -4.30
N ILE A 32 5.64 -3.16 -4.10
CA ILE A 32 4.39 -3.13 -3.34
C ILE A 32 3.21 -3.16 -4.32
N ILE A 33 2.30 -4.12 -4.10
CA ILE A 33 1.06 -4.27 -4.85
C ILE A 33 -0.09 -3.95 -3.91
N ILE A 34 -0.77 -2.85 -4.14
CA ILE A 34 -1.96 -2.46 -3.37
C ILE A 34 -3.18 -3.10 -4.04
N VAL A 35 -3.89 -3.93 -3.29
CA VAL A 35 -5.08 -4.66 -3.76
C VAL A 35 -6.31 -3.93 -3.25
N GLY A 36 -7.14 -3.44 -4.16
CA GLY A 36 -8.35 -2.68 -3.83
C GLY A 36 -9.07 -2.20 -5.09
N GLN A 37 -10.12 -1.41 -4.90
CA GLN A 37 -10.79 -0.74 -6.01
C GLN A 37 -9.95 0.46 -6.48
N GLU A 38 -9.74 0.59 -7.79
CA GLU A 38 -8.85 1.60 -8.40
C GLU A 38 -9.58 2.91 -8.78
N ASP A 39 -10.92 2.91 -8.69
CA ASP A 39 -11.80 3.99 -9.17
C ASP A 39 -12.23 5.01 -8.09
#